data_AF-A0A2G8SSS5-F1
#
_entry.id   AF-A0A2G8SSS5-F1
#
_cell.length_a   1.000
_cell.length_b   1.000
_cell.length_c   1.000
_cell.angle_alpha   90.00
_cell.angle_beta   90.00
_cell.angle_gamma   90.00
#
_symmetry.space_group_name_H-M   'P 1'
#
loop_
_entity.id
_entity.type
_entity.pdbx_description
1 polymer ?
#
loop_
_entity_poly.entity_id
_entity_poly.type
_entity_poly.pdbx_seq_one_letter_code
_entity_poly.pdbx_strand_id
1 'polypeptide(L)'
;MCQWFGWNKDERLLAYDAFHQAIVTQFNATYGADVDNLASWQLLCLVLRINPVPPDLITCRKRVLATYVNIFDLLAFPISGPPQIFPTEVALSKYSIREDKVFPRHMVAPDSLLFALLRHICHPRPQPKKKGGRSR
;
A
#
# COMPACT_ATOMS: atom_id res chain seq x y z
N MET A 1 2.73 -20.07 -11.35
CA MET A 1 2.03 -21.20 -10.69
C MET A 1 0.54 -20.90 -10.78
N CYS A 2 -0.22 -21.66 -11.59
CA CYS A 2 -1.70 -21.74 -11.62
C CYS A 2 -2.13 -22.49 -12.90
N GLN A 3 -1.78 -23.77 -12.98
CA GLN A 3 -2.50 -24.75 -13.78
C GLN A 3 -2.85 -25.83 -12.77
N TRP A 4 -4.15 -26.08 -12.54
CA TRP A 4 -4.75 -27.24 -11.83
C TRP A 4 -6.05 -26.95 -11.05
N PHE A 5 -6.82 -25.92 -11.42
CA PHE A 5 -8.26 -25.95 -11.14
C PHE A 5 -8.97 -25.47 -12.40
N GLY A 6 -9.88 -26.30 -12.92
CA GLY A 6 -10.60 -26.14 -14.20
C GLY A 6 -11.61 -24.99 -14.24
N TRP A 7 -11.27 -23.87 -13.60
CA TRP A 7 -12.06 -22.65 -13.62
C TRP A 7 -11.96 -22.03 -15.00
N ASN A 8 -13.11 -21.67 -15.57
CA ASN A 8 -13.13 -20.93 -16.82
C ASN A 8 -12.54 -19.53 -16.58
N LYS A 9 -12.12 -18.84 -17.66
CA LYS A 9 -11.44 -17.54 -17.53
C LYS A 9 -12.31 -16.49 -16.83
N ASP A 10 -13.63 -16.60 -16.98
CA ASP A 10 -14.60 -15.65 -16.44
C ASP A 10 -14.75 -15.81 -14.92
N GLU A 11 -14.84 -17.04 -14.41
CA GLU A 11 -14.87 -17.34 -12.97
C GLU A 11 -13.62 -16.84 -12.26
N ARG A 12 -12.44 -17.00 -12.90
CA ARG A 12 -11.18 -16.49 -12.34
C ARG A 12 -11.18 -14.97 -12.26
N LEU A 13 -11.71 -14.30 -13.29
CA LEU A 13 -11.80 -12.84 -13.31
C LEU A 13 -12.78 -12.34 -12.24
N LEU A 14 -13.97 -12.96 -12.13
CA LEU A 14 -14.96 -12.61 -11.11
C LEU A 14 -14.42 -12.80 -9.69
N ALA A 15 -13.71 -13.90 -9.42
CA ALA A 15 -13.11 -14.14 -8.12
C ALA A 15 -11.96 -13.16 -7.82
N TYR A 16 -11.16 -12.82 -8.84
CA TYR A 16 -10.13 -11.79 -8.74
C TYR A 16 -10.74 -10.43 -8.39
N ASP A 17 -11.81 -10.04 -9.08
CA ASP A 17 -12.48 -8.76 -8.85
C ASP A 17 -13.13 -8.71 -7.47
N ALA A 18 -13.86 -9.76 -7.10
CA ALA A 18 -14.52 -9.87 -5.80
C ALA A 18 -13.50 -9.81 -4.65
N PHE A 19 -12.36 -10.50 -4.78
CA PHE A 19 -11.30 -10.45 -3.78
C PHE A 19 -10.75 -9.03 -3.61
N HIS A 20 -10.41 -8.35 -4.71
CA HIS A 20 -9.88 -6.99 -4.61
C HIS A 20 -10.91 -5.98 -4.14
N GLN A 21 -12.19 -6.15 -4.48
CA GLN A 21 -13.27 -5.34 -3.90
C GLN A 21 -13.38 -5.54 -2.39
N ALA A 22 -13.28 -6.78 -1.90
CA ALA A 22 -13.27 -7.05 -0.45
C ALA A 22 -12.10 -6.36 0.26
N ILE A 23 -10.92 -6.29 -0.37
CA ILE A 23 -9.76 -5.54 0.14
C ILE A 23 -10.06 -4.04 0.24
N VAL A 24 -10.71 -3.44 -0.77
CA VAL A 24 -11.14 -2.03 -0.73
C VAL A 24 -12.14 -1.81 0.40
N THR A 25 -13.16 -2.67 0.52
CA THR A 25 -14.17 -2.59 1.57
C THR A 25 -13.53 -2.66 2.96
N GLN A 26 -12.64 -3.63 3.19
CA GLN A 26 -11.95 -3.78 4.47
C GLN A 26 -11.07 -2.58 4.79
N PHE A 27 -10.32 -2.06 3.81
CA PHE A 27 -9.51 -0.87 3.98
C PHE A 27 -10.37 0.33 4.39
N ASN A 28 -11.46 0.59 3.66
CA ASN A 28 -12.33 1.72 3.92
C ASN A 28 -13.03 1.60 5.30
N ALA A 29 -13.39 0.39 5.72
CA ALA A 29 -13.95 0.14 7.04
C ALA A 29 -12.92 0.37 8.18
N THR A 30 -11.63 0.10 7.91
CA THR A 30 -10.56 0.20 8.91
C THR A 30 -10.00 1.62 9.03
N TYR A 31 -9.77 2.29 7.90
CA TYR A 31 -9.05 3.56 7.82
C TYR A 31 -9.89 4.73 7.30
N GLY A 32 -11.04 4.46 6.69
CA GLY A 32 -11.83 5.45 5.96
C GLY A 32 -11.52 5.47 4.46
N ALA A 33 -12.45 6.03 3.68
CA ALA A 33 -12.33 6.16 2.22
C ALA A 33 -11.89 7.56 1.77
N ASP A 34 -12.22 8.57 2.57
CA ASP A 34 -12.03 9.99 2.24
C ASP A 34 -10.56 10.39 2.37
N VAL A 35 -10.00 10.88 1.27
CA VAL A 35 -8.63 11.37 1.24
C VAL A 35 -8.47 12.64 2.07
N ASP A 36 -9.49 13.49 2.24
CA ASP A 36 -9.42 14.76 2.97
C ASP A 36 -9.65 14.62 4.49
N ASN A 37 -9.87 13.40 4.99
CA ASN A 37 -10.11 13.14 6.39
C ASN A 37 -8.82 13.09 7.23
N LEU A 38 -8.57 14.10 8.07
CA LEU A 38 -7.39 14.17 8.95
C LEU A 38 -7.25 12.96 9.89
N ALA A 39 -8.35 12.52 10.51
CA ALA A 39 -8.32 11.41 11.48
C ALA A 39 -7.85 10.10 10.81
N SER A 40 -8.28 9.86 9.58
CA SER A 40 -7.82 8.73 8.77
C SER A 40 -6.29 8.75 8.56
N TRP A 41 -5.72 9.90 8.21
CA TRP A 41 -4.27 10.03 8.03
C TRP A 41 -3.50 9.94 9.34
N GLN A 42 -4.04 10.44 10.44
CA GLN A 42 -3.44 10.31 11.76
C GLN A 42 -3.44 8.85 12.24
N LEU A 43 -4.52 8.11 11.98
CA LEU A 43 -4.57 6.67 12.24
C LEU A 43 -3.51 5.92 11.43
N LEU A 44 -3.35 6.24 10.15
CA LEU A 44 -2.27 5.68 9.32
C LEU A 44 -0.88 6.02 9.88
N CYS A 45 -0.68 7.24 10.40
CA CYS A 45 0.57 7.60 11.07
C CYS A 45 0.85 6.69 12.27
N LEU A 46 -0.15 6.41 13.11
CA LEU A 46 -0.01 5.51 14.26
C LEU A 46 0.37 4.09 13.85
N VAL A 47 -0.35 3.52 12.88
CA VAL A 47 -0.09 2.14 12.39
C VAL A 47 1.30 2.03 11.76
N LEU A 48 1.73 3.08 11.06
CA LEU A 48 3.06 3.16 10.45
C LEU A 48 4.15 3.64 11.41
N ARG A 49 3.85 3.75 12.71
CA ARG A 49 4.80 4.15 13.77
C ARG A 49 5.46 5.51 13.51
N ILE A 50 4.74 6.40 12.86
CA ILE A 50 5.15 7.78 12.61
C ILE A 50 4.92 8.59 13.90
N ASN A 51 6.00 8.87 14.62
CA ASN A 51 5.99 9.63 15.87
C ASN A 51 6.81 10.94 15.72
N PRO A 52 6.39 12.07 16.31
CA PRO A 52 5.03 12.37 16.78
C PRO A 52 4.02 12.34 15.64
N VAL A 53 2.75 12.05 15.95
CA VAL A 53 1.66 12.15 14.96
C VAL A 53 1.48 13.63 14.61
N PRO A 54 1.57 14.03 13.33
CA PRO A 54 1.40 15.43 12.96
C PRO A 54 -0.04 15.93 13.24
N PRO A 55 -0.22 17.21 13.58
CA PRO A 55 -1.53 17.78 13.85
C PRO A 55 -2.30 18.17 12.57
N ASP A 56 -1.62 18.26 11.43
CA ASP A 56 -2.20 18.74 10.17
C ASP A 56 -2.19 17.68 9.06
N LEU A 57 -3.15 17.80 8.14
CA LEU A 57 -3.41 16.84 7.07
C LEU A 57 -2.25 16.75 6.08
N ILE A 58 -1.66 17.89 5.72
CA ILE A 58 -0.61 17.98 4.71
C ILE A 58 0.64 17.25 5.19
N THR A 59 1.03 17.47 6.45
CA THR A 59 2.19 16.81 7.06
C THR A 59 1.92 15.33 7.27
N CYS A 60 0.73 14.92 7.71
CA CYS A 60 0.37 13.50 7.82
C CYS A 60 0.50 12.79 6.47
N ARG A 61 -0.14 13.35 5.42
CA ARG A 61 -0.03 12.85 4.04
C ARG A 61 1.41 12.70 3.62
N LYS A 62 2.22 13.75 3.78
CA LYS A 62 3.63 13.73 3.38
C LYS A 62 4.42 12.62 4.09
N ARG A 63 4.23 12.45 5.40
CA ARG A 63 4.96 11.43 6.17
C ARG A 63 4.51 10.01 5.84
N VAL A 64 3.21 9.77 5.75
CA VAL A 64 2.67 8.47 5.32
C VAL A 64 3.14 8.14 3.91
N LEU A 65 3.06 9.10 2.98
CA LEU A 65 3.52 8.92 1.61
C LEU A 65 5.04 8.84 1.46
N ALA A 66 5.82 9.12 2.49
CA ALA A 66 7.25 8.84 2.50
C ALA A 66 7.58 7.41 2.94
N THR A 67 6.59 6.68 3.47
CA THR A 67 6.73 5.26 3.79
C THR A 67 6.39 4.39 2.58
N TYR A 68 7.07 3.25 2.49
CA TYR A 68 6.80 2.23 1.49
C TYR A 68 6.31 1.00 2.22
N VAL A 69 5.01 0.72 2.12
CA VAL A 69 4.34 -0.40 2.78
C VAL A 69 3.43 -1.08 1.78
N ASN A 70 3.20 -2.38 1.94
CA ASN A 70 2.24 -3.11 1.13
C ASN A 70 0.82 -3.02 1.75
N ILE A 71 -0.21 -2.81 0.92
CA ILE A 71 -1.60 -2.69 1.39
C ILE A 71 -2.09 -3.96 2.10
N PHE A 72 -1.71 -5.14 1.61
CA PHE A 72 -2.10 -6.41 2.24
C PHE A 72 -1.50 -6.54 3.64
N ASP A 73 -0.24 -6.13 3.83
CA ASP A 73 0.40 -6.15 5.14
C ASP A 73 -0.19 -5.12 6.10
N LEU A 74 -0.62 -3.97 5.56
CA LEU A 74 -1.31 -2.95 6.34
C LEU A 74 -2.64 -3.47 6.89
N LEU A 75 -3.42 -4.20 6.07
CA LEU A 75 -4.68 -4.83 6.51
C LEU A 75 -4.47 -6.04 7.41
N ALA A 76 -3.36 -6.76 7.27
CA ALA A 76 -3.00 -7.86 8.14
C ALA A 76 -2.54 -7.42 9.54
N PHE A 77 -2.36 -6.10 9.77
CA PHE A 77 -1.84 -5.55 11.03
C PHE A 77 -2.50 -6.10 12.30
N PRO A 78 -3.85 -6.18 12.40
CA PRO A 78 -4.50 -6.69 13.61
C PRO A 78 -4.18 -8.15 13.93
N ILE A 79 -3.76 -8.93 12.95
CA ILE A 79 -3.54 -10.38 13.06
C ILE A 79 -2.04 -10.71 13.11
N SER A 80 -1.24 -10.05 12.27
CA SER A 80 0.18 -10.36 12.05
C SER A 80 1.13 -9.38 12.74
N GLY A 81 0.60 -8.33 13.38
CA GLY A 81 1.38 -7.26 13.96
C GLY A 81 1.83 -6.19 12.94
N PRO A 82 2.70 -5.26 13.35
CA PRO A 82 3.15 -4.10 12.56
C PRO A 82 3.53 -4.44 11.12
N PRO A 83 3.03 -3.67 10.12
CA PRO A 83 3.39 -3.94 8.74
C PRO A 83 4.88 -3.68 8.49
N GLN A 84 5.47 -4.42 7.56
CA GLN A 84 6.86 -4.20 7.15
C GLN A 84 6.98 -2.87 6.39
N ILE A 85 7.81 -1.97 6.91
CA ILE A 85 8.15 -0.71 6.23
C ILE A 85 9.42 -0.92 5.43
N PHE A 86 9.32 -0.73 4.12
CA PHE A 86 10.44 -0.82 3.20
C PHE A 86 11.16 0.52 3.11
N PRO A 87 12.49 0.52 2.96
CA PRO A 87 13.25 1.75 2.84
C PRO A 87 12.99 2.48 1.50
N THR A 88 12.48 1.76 0.49
CA THR A 88 12.44 2.25 -0.90
C THR A 88 11.30 1.60 -1.69
N GLU A 89 10.79 2.29 -2.71
CA GLU A 89 9.74 1.75 -3.60
C GLU A 89 10.21 0.51 -4.37
N VAL A 90 11.50 0.44 -4.74
CA VAL A 90 12.11 -0.74 -5.38
C VAL A 90 12.11 -1.95 -4.44
N ALA A 91 12.42 -1.75 -3.16
CA ALA A 91 12.40 -2.84 -2.17
C ALA A 91 10.97 -3.36 -1.95
N LEU A 92 10.00 -2.44 -1.82
CA LEU A 92 8.59 -2.78 -1.77
C LEU A 92 8.15 -3.54 -3.03
N SER A 93 8.51 -3.06 -4.22
CA SER A 93 8.20 -3.71 -5.50
C SER A 93 8.68 -5.16 -5.56
N LYS A 94 9.97 -5.39 -5.24
CA LYS A 94 10.56 -6.75 -5.23
C LYS A 94 9.84 -7.68 -4.26
N TYR A 95 9.52 -7.18 -3.07
CA TYR A 95 8.76 -7.93 -2.07
C TYR A 95 7.37 -8.28 -2.59
N SER A 96 6.61 -7.28 -3.03
CA SER A 96 5.22 -7.45 -3.48
C SER A 96 5.12 -8.43 -4.65
N ILE A 97 6.06 -8.40 -5.60
CA ILE A 97 6.09 -9.34 -6.73
C ILE A 97 6.43 -10.76 -6.26
N ARG A 98 7.41 -10.90 -5.36
CA ARG A 98 7.84 -12.21 -4.86
C ARG A 98 6.74 -12.91 -4.05
N GLU A 99 6.01 -12.15 -3.24
CA GLU A 99 4.93 -12.67 -2.39
C GLU A 99 3.55 -12.67 -3.08
N ASP A 100 3.48 -12.28 -4.36
CA ASP A 100 2.21 -12.12 -5.12
C ASP A 100 1.19 -11.16 -4.47
N LYS A 101 1.70 -10.13 -3.77
CA LYS A 101 0.90 -9.11 -3.06
C LYS A 101 0.78 -7.83 -3.88
N VAL A 102 0.14 -7.91 -5.05
CA VAL A 102 0.02 -6.77 -5.97
C VAL A 102 -1.42 -6.31 -6.07
N PHE A 103 -1.71 -5.10 -5.57
CA PHE A 103 -3.05 -4.53 -5.65
C PHE A 103 -3.26 -3.77 -6.98
N PRO A 104 -4.32 -4.06 -7.75
CA PRO A 104 -4.63 -3.43 -9.02
C PRO A 104 -5.14 -1.99 -8.84
N ARG A 105 -4.44 -1.02 -9.43
CA ARG A 105 -4.78 0.41 -9.31
C ARG A 105 -6.15 0.78 -9.88
N HIS A 106 -6.64 0.07 -10.89
CA HIS A 106 -7.91 0.38 -11.54
C HIS A 106 -9.14 0.01 -10.67
N MET A 107 -8.95 -0.71 -9.57
CA MET A 107 -10.04 -1.12 -8.67
C MET A 107 -10.48 -0.03 -7.68
N VAL A 108 -9.77 1.11 -7.65
CA VAL A 108 -10.00 2.18 -6.68
C VAL A 108 -10.12 3.53 -7.38
N ALA A 109 -11.00 4.39 -6.83
CA ALA A 109 -11.21 5.73 -7.34
C ALA A 109 -9.95 6.61 -7.14
N PRO A 110 -9.56 7.46 -8.11
CA PRO A 110 -8.34 8.28 -8.03
C PRO A 110 -8.27 9.26 -6.84
N ASP A 111 -9.42 9.62 -6.28
CA ASP A 111 -9.60 10.54 -5.15
C ASP A 111 -9.75 9.82 -3.80
N SER A 112 -9.67 8.48 -3.78
CA SER A 112 -9.76 7.70 -2.53
C SER A 112 -8.46 7.70 -1.72
N LEU A 113 -8.60 7.55 -0.41
CA LEU A 113 -7.46 7.38 0.52
C LEU A 113 -6.57 6.19 0.12
N LEU A 114 -7.17 5.06 -0.26
CA LEU A 114 -6.43 3.87 -0.68
C LEU A 114 -5.61 4.13 -1.94
N PHE A 115 -6.17 4.81 -2.95
CA PHE A 115 -5.44 5.14 -4.18
C PHE A 115 -4.20 6.01 -3.90
N ALA A 116 -4.29 6.92 -2.93
CA ALA A 116 -3.15 7.76 -2.54
C ALA A 116 -1.97 6.94 -1.99
N LEU A 117 -2.23 5.80 -1.36
CA LEU A 117 -1.19 4.90 -0.81
C LEU A 117 -0.56 3.97 -1.86
N LEU A 118 -1.20 3.77 -3.01
CA LEU A 118 -0.72 2.84 -4.03
C LEU A 118 0.62 3.29 -4.63
N ARG A 119 1.52 2.31 -4.79
CA ARG A 119 2.88 2.49 -5.33
C ARG A 119 3.04 1.87 -6.69
N HIS A 120 4.09 2.27 -7.40
CA HIS A 120 4.44 1.63 -8.66
C HIS A 120 5.16 0.30 -8.39
N ILE A 121 4.40 -0.79 -8.34
CA ILE A 121 4.95 -2.12 -8.06
C ILE A 121 5.63 -2.72 -9.28
N CYS A 122 5.03 -2.67 -10.47
CA CYS A 122 5.63 -3.25 -11.68
C CYS A 122 6.75 -2.38 -12.27
N HIS A 123 6.67 -1.06 -12.09
CA HIS A 123 7.63 -0.08 -12.61
C HIS A 123 8.03 0.92 -11.51
N PRO A 124 8.76 0.48 -10.48
CA PRO A 124 9.11 1.33 -9.34
C PRO A 124 9.98 2.51 -9.75
N ARG A 125 9.81 3.65 -9.09
CA ARG A 125 10.67 4.82 -9.34
C ARG A 125 12.10 4.50 -8.92
N PRO A 126 13.09 4.78 -9.79
CA PRO A 126 14.49 4.53 -9.46
C PRO A 126 14.90 5.43 -8.28
N GLN A 127 15.67 4.87 -7.36
CA GLN A 127 16.23 5.67 -6.28
C GLN A 127 17.29 6.62 -6.82
N PRO A 128 17.36 7.87 -6.32
CA PRO A 128 18.49 8.73 -6.61
C PRO A 128 19.77 8.03 -6.15
N LYS A 129 20.72 7.84 -7.07
CA LYS A 129 22.04 7.28 -6.74
C LYS A 129 22.63 8.17 -5.64
N LYS A 130 22.95 7.59 -4.46
CA LYS A 130 23.76 8.30 -3.46
C LYS A 130 25.03 8.75 -4.18
N LYS A 131 25.23 10.06 -4.36
CA LYS A 131 26.52 10.58 -4.83
C LYS A 131 27.55 10.07 -3.83
N GLY A 132 28.47 9.24 -4.32
CA GLY A 132 29.52 8.67 -3.48
C GLY A 132 30.20 9.81 -2.72
N GLY A 133 30.14 9.74 -1.40
CA GLY A 133 30.90 10.63 -0.54
C GLY A 133 32.36 10.50 -0.95
N ARG A 134 32.91 11.57 -1.49
CA ARG A 134 34.33 11.68 -1.80
C ARG A 134 35.02 11.83 -0.44
N SER A 135 35.38 10.71 0.19
CA SER A 135 36.30 10.72 1.32
C SER A 135 37.63 11.29 0.84
N ARG A 136 38.01 12.43 1.39
CA ARG A 136 39.38 12.93 1.50
C ARG A 136 39.58 13.36 2.94
#